data_AF-A0A1G9V3I9-F1
#
_entry.id   AF-A0A1G9V3I9-F1
#
_cell.length_a   1.000
_cell.length_b   1.000
_cell.length_c   1.000
_cell.angle_alpha   90.00
_cell.angle_beta   90.00
_cell.angle_gamma   90.00
#
_symmetry.space_group_name_H-M   'P 1'
#
loop_
_entity.id
_entity.type
_entity.pdbx_description
1 polymer ?
#
loop_
_entity_poly.entity_id
_entity_poly.type
_entity_poly.pdbx_seq_one_letter_code
_entity_poly.pdbx_strand_id
1 'polypeptide(L)'
;MFLIPLLLGAGLVLVGLALVTDHRGLAQRSVDTYFNPLHADPGLLRTFSRLGFEHPGTDVLRHAPLQRRLVRIWGGFASVFGLVFLVVGVVLFVRA
;
A
#
# COMPACT_ATOMS: atom_id res chain seq x y z
N MET A 1 11.57 -16.90 -22.20
CA MET A 1 11.47 -16.97 -20.72
C MET A 1 11.66 -15.62 -20.01
N PHE A 2 12.15 -14.57 -20.68
CA PHE A 2 12.36 -13.24 -20.08
C PHE A 2 11.11 -12.34 -20.01
N LEU A 3 10.00 -12.74 -20.63
CA LEU A 3 8.76 -11.96 -20.62
C LEU A 3 8.17 -11.83 -19.20
N ILE A 4 8.25 -12.91 -18.40
CA ILE A 4 7.72 -12.95 -17.04
C ILE A 4 8.40 -11.90 -16.14
N PRO A 5 9.75 -11.82 -16.05
CA PRO A 5 10.39 -10.81 -15.21
C PRO A 5 10.14 -9.38 -15.71
N LEU A 6 10.03 -9.17 -17.02
CA LEU A 6 9.73 -7.87 -17.61
C LEU A 6 8.31 -7.38 -17.25
N LEU A 7 7.32 -8.28 -17.34
CA LEU A 7 5.94 -7.99 -16.95
C LEU A 7 5.80 -7.74 -15.45
N LEU A 8 6.49 -8.53 -14.62
CA LEU A 8 6.51 -8.32 -13.17
C LEU A 8 7.14 -6.98 -12.80
N GLY A 9 8.28 -6.62 -13.42
CA GLY A 9 8.93 -5.32 -13.21
C GLY A 9 8.01 -4.17 -13.61
N ALA A 10 7.42 -4.24 -14.81
CA ALA A 10 6.51 -3.21 -15.31
C ALA A 10 5.28 -3.06 -14.41
N GLY A 11 4.67 -4.16 -14.00
CA GLY A 11 3.53 -4.17 -13.08
C GLY A 11 3.89 -3.53 -11.74
N LEU A 12 5.03 -3.88 -11.15
CA LEU A 12 5.46 -3.35 -9.86
C LEU A 12 5.76 -1.84 -9.95
N VAL A 13 6.36 -1.37 -11.04
CA VAL A 13 6.57 0.07 -11.30
C VAL A 13 5.25 0.80 -11.35
N LEU A 14 4.29 0.32 -12.14
CA LEU A 14 2.99 0.96 -12.33
C LEU A 14 2.18 0.99 -11.03
N VAL A 15 2.18 -0.11 -10.27
CA VAL A 15 1.52 -0.18 -8.96
C VAL A 15 2.17 0.80 -7.98
N GLY A 16 3.50 0.82 -7.90
CA GLY A 16 4.24 1.77 -7.06
C GLY A 16 3.95 3.23 -7.45
N LEU A 17 3.91 3.53 -8.75
CA LEU A 17 3.61 4.87 -9.26
C LEU A 17 2.17 5.28 -8.91
N ALA A 18 1.20 4.38 -9.09
CA ALA A 18 -0.19 4.60 -8.72
C ALA A 18 -0.35 4.85 -7.21
N LEU A 19 0.38 4.10 -6.37
CA LEU A 19 0.44 4.32 -4.93
C LEU A 19 1.01 5.68 -4.56
N VAL A 20 1.98 6.21 -5.31
CA VAL A 20 2.55 7.54 -5.09
C VAL A 20 1.59 8.64 -5.56
N THR A 21 0.99 8.49 -6.74
CA THR A 21 0.15 9.53 -7.35
C THR A 21 -1.21 9.64 -6.66
N ASP A 22 -1.87 8.51 -6.38
CA ASP A 22 -3.15 8.43 -5.69
C ASP A 22 -3.03 7.90 -4.25
N HIS A 23 -1.95 8.26 -3.56
CA HIS A 23 -1.72 7.90 -2.16
C HIS A 23 -2.87 8.34 -1.23
N ARG A 24 -3.60 9.40 -1.59
CA ARG A 24 -4.72 9.91 -0.79
C ARG A 24 -5.96 9.02 -0.91
N GLY A 25 -6.37 8.69 -2.15
CA GLY A 25 -7.53 7.85 -2.40
C GLY A 25 -7.30 6.41 -1.92
N LEU A 26 -6.11 5.86 -2.17
CA LEU A 26 -5.76 4.50 -1.74
C LEU A 26 -5.63 4.37 -0.22
N ALA A 27 -5.02 5.35 0.47
CA ALA A 27 -4.99 5.35 1.93
C ALA A 27 -6.42 5.37 2.50
N GLN A 28 -7.28 6.25 2.00
CA GLN A 28 -8.66 6.35 2.48
C GLN A 28 -9.46 5.07 2.21
N ARG A 29 -9.36 4.50 1.00
CA ARG A 29 -10.04 3.24 0.66
C ARG A 29 -9.56 2.08 1.53
N SER A 30 -8.27 2.01 1.86
CA SER A 30 -7.75 0.97 2.74
C SER A 30 -8.31 1.09 4.16
N VAL A 31 -8.44 2.31 4.67
CA VAL A 31 -9.07 2.57 5.97
C VAL A 31 -10.53 2.16 5.95
N ASP A 32 -11.28 2.61 4.95
CA ASP A 32 -12.72 2.35 4.83
C ASP A 32 -13.02 0.86 4.63
N THR A 33 -12.06 0.09 4.13
CA THR A 33 -12.21 -1.37 3.93
C THR A 33 -11.79 -2.17 5.15
N TYR A 34 -10.63 -1.86 5.74
CA TYR A 34 -10.01 -2.69 6.79
C TYR A 34 -10.24 -2.19 8.22
N PHE A 35 -10.51 -0.90 8.39
CA PHE A 35 -10.60 -0.24 9.70
C PHE A 35 -11.94 0.46 9.92
N ASN A 36 -12.93 0.15 9.08
CA ASN A 36 -14.27 0.70 9.24
C ASN A 36 -14.93 0.10 10.49
N PRO A 37 -15.24 0.92 11.52
CA PRO A 37 -15.82 0.45 12.77
C PRO A 37 -17.20 -0.21 12.57
N LEU A 38 -17.90 0.12 11.48
CA LEU A 38 -19.19 -0.49 11.13
C LEU A 38 -19.07 -1.96 10.72
N HIS A 39 -17.89 -2.41 10.29
CA HIS A 39 -17.60 -3.79 9.89
C HIS A 39 -16.62 -4.48 10.84
N ALA A 40 -16.23 -3.82 11.93
CA ALA A 40 -15.29 -4.37 12.90
C ALA A 40 -16.00 -5.36 13.83
N ASP A 41 -15.31 -6.45 14.17
CA ASP A 41 -15.83 -7.47 15.07
C ASP A 41 -16.20 -6.86 16.44
N PRO A 42 -17.41 -7.12 16.98
CA PRO A 42 -17.86 -6.55 18.24
C PRO A 42 -17.00 -7.00 19.44
N GLY A 43 -16.33 -8.14 19.34
CA GLY A 43 -15.35 -8.61 20.34
C GLY A 43 -14.06 -7.78 20.34
N LEU A 44 -13.60 -7.35 19.17
CA LEU A 44 -12.46 -6.44 19.02
C LEU A 44 -12.80 -5.05 19.57
N LEU A 45 -13.98 -4.53 19.24
CA LEU A 45 -14.50 -3.25 19.77
C LEU A 45 -14.55 -3.25 21.30
N ARG A 46 -15.06 -4.33 21.93
CA ARG A 46 -15.06 -4.48 23.40
C ARG A 46 -13.68 -4.59 24.01
N THR A 47 -12.73 -5.17 23.29
CA THR A 47 -11.35 -5.33 23.78
C THR A 47 -10.64 -3.98 23.81
N PHE A 48 -10.79 -3.18 22.75
CA PHE A 48 -10.29 -1.79 22.71
C PHE A 48 -10.94 -0.92 23.80
N SER A 49 -12.26 -1.01 23.96
CA SER A 49 -12.96 -0.25 25.01
C SER A 49 -12.53 -0.67 26.42
N ARG A 50 -12.24 -1.96 26.65
CA ARG A 50 -11.72 -2.45 27.94
C ARG A 50 -10.31 -1.98 28.25
N LEU A 51 -9.47 -1.84 27.24
CA LEU A 51 -8.09 -1.34 27.39
C LEU A 51 -8.04 0.20 27.48
N GLY A 52 -9.16 0.90 27.32
CA GLY A 52 -9.21 2.36 27.31
C GLY A 52 -8.62 2.98 26.04
N PHE A 53 -8.42 2.19 24.98
CA PHE A 53 -7.99 2.70 23.68
C PHE A 53 -9.20 3.01 22.80
N GLU A 54 -9.21 4.21 22.21
CA GLU A 54 -10.15 4.50 21.13
C GLU A 54 -9.87 3.59 19.94
N HIS A 55 -10.94 3.06 19.36
CA HIS A 55 -10.81 2.15 18.23
C HIS A 55 -10.08 2.88 17.10
N PRO A 56 -9.05 2.29 16.47
CA PRO A 56 -8.29 2.97 15.41
C PRO A 56 -9.19 3.62 14.35
N GLY A 57 -10.35 3.04 14.00
CA GLY A 57 -11.29 3.64 13.06
C GLY A 57 -11.78 5.07 13.41
N THR A 58 -11.90 5.43 14.70
CA THR A 58 -12.32 6.78 15.12
C THR A 58 -11.16 7.78 15.16
N ASP A 59 -9.94 7.31 15.41
CA ASP A 59 -8.73 8.16 15.52
C ASP A 59 -7.88 8.19 14.23
N VAL A 60 -8.23 7.36 13.25
CA VAL A 60 -7.64 7.35 11.89
C VAL A 60 -8.01 8.62 11.11
N LEU A 61 -9.15 9.26 11.41
CA LEU A 61 -9.44 10.62 10.92
C LEU A 61 -8.40 11.64 11.39
N ARG A 62 -7.78 11.42 12.57
CA ARG A 62 -6.71 12.26 13.14
C ARG A 62 -5.31 11.84 12.65
N HIS A 63 -5.10 10.56 12.37
CA HIS A 63 -3.84 9.97 11.87
C HIS A 63 -3.74 9.87 10.33
N ALA A 64 -4.76 10.34 9.60
CA ALA A 64 -4.81 10.42 8.14
C ALA A 64 -3.53 10.95 7.46
N PRO A 65 -2.79 11.96 7.97
CA PRO A 65 -1.56 12.41 7.31
C PRO A 65 -0.43 11.37 7.35
N LEU A 66 -0.31 10.59 8.43
CA LEU A 66 0.78 9.63 8.63
C LEU A 66 0.58 8.41 7.72
N GLN A 67 -0.65 7.92 7.62
CA GLN A 67 -1.01 6.82 6.73
C GLN A 67 -0.85 7.19 5.25
N ARG A 68 -1.30 8.39 4.85
CA ARG A 68 -1.05 8.94 3.50
C ARG A 68 0.44 9.03 3.18
N ARG A 69 1.25 9.44 4.16
CA ARG A 69 2.71 9.51 4.01
C ARG A 69 3.33 8.12 3.89
N LEU A 70 2.85 7.15 4.67
CA LEU A 70 3.29 5.75 4.58
C LEU A 70 2.98 5.16 3.20
N VAL A 71 1.74 5.29 2.72
CA VAL A 71 1.32 4.78 1.39
C VAL A 71 2.18 5.39 0.29
N ARG A 72 2.46 6.69 0.37
CA ARG A 72 3.35 7.37 -0.58
C ARG A 72 4.79 6.86 -0.51
N ILE A 73 5.35 6.67 0.68
CA ILE A 73 6.72 6.16 0.87
C ILE A 73 6.83 4.73 0.32
N TRP A 74 5.89 3.86 0.69
CA TRP A 74 5.86 2.48 0.22
C TRP A 74 5.62 2.38 -1.29
N GLY A 75 4.76 3.23 -1.85
CA GLY A 75 4.60 3.35 -3.30
C GLY A 75 5.90 3.72 -3.99
N GLY A 76 6.65 4.67 -3.42
CA GLY A 76 7.97 5.07 -3.92
C GLY A 76 8.97 3.91 -3.91
N PHE A 77 9.05 3.17 -2.80
CA PHE A 77 9.89 1.97 -2.69
C PHE A 77 9.51 0.90 -3.72
N ALA A 78 8.21 0.60 -3.86
CA ALA A 78 7.72 -0.35 -4.85
C ALA A 78 8.08 0.06 -6.28
N SER A 79 7.98 1.36 -6.60
CA SER A 79 8.34 1.89 -7.92
C SER A 79 9.83 1.73 -8.21
N VAL A 80 10.70 2.09 -7.26
CA VAL A 80 12.16 1.93 -7.40
C VAL A 80 12.55 0.45 -7.55
N PHE A 81 11.99 -0.42 -6.71
CA PHE A 81 12.23 -1.87 -6.81
C PHE A 81 11.77 -2.43 -8.15
N GLY A 82 10.59 -2.02 -8.63
CA GLY A 82 10.08 -2.42 -9.94
C GLY A 82 10.99 -1.98 -11.07
N LEU A 83 11.54 -0.76 -10.99
CA LEU A 83 12.43 -0.21 -12.00
C LEU A 83 13.73 -1.00 -12.07
N VAL A 84 14.33 -1.33 -10.92
CA VAL A 84 15.53 -2.18 -10.86
C VAL A 84 15.26 -3.54 -11.50
N PHE A 85 14.12 -4.17 -11.16
CA PHE A 85 13.75 -5.47 -11.71
C PHE A 85 13.52 -5.41 -13.22
N LEU A 86 12.91 -4.33 -13.71
CA LEU A 86 12.69 -4.08 -15.14
C LEU A 86 14.02 -3.88 -15.88
N VAL A 87 14.94 -3.08 -15.33
CA VAL A 87 16.28 -2.88 -15.91
C VAL A 87 17.05 -4.20 -16.00
N VAL A 88 17.08 -4.99 -14.93
CA VAL A 88 17.72 -6.30 -14.92
C VAL A 88 17.07 -7.24 -15.94
N GLY A 89 15.73 -7.26 -16.00
CA GLY A 89 14.98 -8.05 -16.99
C GLY A 89 15.30 -7.67 -18.43
N VAL A 90 15.41 -6.38 -18.73
CA VAL A 90 15.80 -5.88 -20.06
C VAL A 90 17.24 -6.26 -20.41
N VAL A 91 18.19 -6.08 -19.47
CA VAL A 91 19.59 -6.46 -19.70
C VAL A 91 19.73 -7.94 -19.99
N LEU A 92 19.01 -8.79 -19.24
CA LEU A 92 18.99 -10.23 -19.46
C LEU A 92 18.32 -10.60 -20.79
N PHE A 93 17.26 -9.88 -21.19
CA PHE A 93 16.57 -10.10 -22.46
C PHE A 93 17.43 -9.73 -23.67
N VAL A 94 18.19 -8.62 -23.60
CA VAL A 94 19.07 -8.18 -24.70
C VAL A 94 20.33 -9.04 -24.82
N ARG A 95 20.77 -9.68 -23.72
CA ARG A 95 21.94 -10.57 -23.71
C ARG A 95 21.63 -12.03 -24.05
N ALA A 96 20.36 -12.37 -24.26
CA ALA A 96 19.91 -13.71 -24.62
C ALA A 96 19.67 -13.82 -26.13
#